data_AF-A0A159Z0N0-F1
#
_entry.id   AF-A0A159Z0N0-F1
#
_cell.length_a   1.000
_cell.length_b   1.000
_cell.length_c   1.000
_cell.angle_alpha   90.00
_cell.angle_beta   90.00
_cell.angle_gamma   90.00
#
_symmetry.space_group_name_H-M   'P 1'
#
loop_
_entity.id
_entity.type
_entity.pdbx_description
1 polymer ?
#
loop_
_entity_poly.entity_id
_entity_poly.type
_entity_poly.pdbx_seq_one_letter_code
_entity_poly.pdbx_strand_id
1 'polypeptide(L)'
;MKSSFLVAGTTICFLLMSVQSLASTKELESATYKVIPFGGDPYVSLDVRKAYANALLAYWIEFDSRVPRLSPAENEWIRQEMGAQGERLTRALSTREYALFSLSRDVDSCVSSLNRLNAVYADAAQAQAEMFVWLGPVKCYTNMDAMMTNLQRAELSDGSFDGTFYAVGSTLILHNLLDKVIPSAMADTMGWSISPN
;
A
#
# COMPACT_ATOMS: atom_id res chain seq x y z
N MET A 1 39.43 26.16 -57.76
CA MET A 1 39.40 25.60 -56.39
C MET A 1 38.01 25.05 -56.15
N LYS A 2 37.86 23.73 -55.95
CA LYS A 2 36.59 23.07 -55.64
C LYS A 2 36.44 23.04 -54.11
N SER A 3 35.39 23.66 -53.59
CA SER A 3 35.02 23.56 -52.17
C SER A 3 33.84 22.61 -52.03
N SER A 4 34.08 21.47 -51.41
CA SER A 4 33.05 20.51 -50.98
C SER A 4 32.58 20.91 -49.58
N PHE A 5 31.27 21.08 -49.38
CA PHE A 5 30.67 21.17 -48.05
C PHE A 5 29.93 19.86 -47.76
N LEU A 6 30.39 19.16 -46.71
CA LEU A 6 29.77 17.98 -46.13
C LEU A 6 28.91 18.46 -44.95
N VAL A 7 27.60 18.26 -45.02
CA VAL A 7 26.67 18.49 -43.90
C VAL A 7 26.51 17.16 -43.17
N ALA A 8 27.14 17.02 -42.01
CA ALA A 8 26.93 15.90 -41.10
C ALA A 8 25.70 16.20 -40.24
N GLY A 9 24.61 15.44 -40.45
CA GLY A 9 23.43 15.46 -39.61
C GLY A 9 23.67 14.61 -38.36
N THR A 10 23.64 15.23 -37.18
CA THR A 10 23.75 14.53 -35.90
C THR A 10 22.35 14.22 -35.37
N THR A 11 21.92 12.98 -35.53
CA THR A 11 20.70 12.45 -34.90
C THR A 11 20.97 12.23 -33.41
N ILE A 12 20.42 13.09 -32.54
CA ILE A 12 20.45 12.91 -31.09
C ILE A 12 19.34 11.93 -30.73
N CYS A 13 19.70 10.65 -30.57
CA CYS A 13 18.87 9.68 -29.86
C CYS A 13 18.80 10.07 -28.38
N PHE A 14 17.72 10.74 -27.98
CA PHE A 14 17.33 10.80 -26.58
C PHE A 14 16.99 9.38 -26.11
N LEU A 15 17.96 8.72 -25.49
CA LEU A 15 17.73 7.56 -24.64
C LEU A 15 16.81 8.04 -23.51
N LEU A 16 15.53 7.68 -23.60
CA LEU A 16 14.59 7.68 -22.50
C LEU A 16 15.15 6.72 -21.45
N MET A 17 16.03 7.21 -20.59
CA MET A 17 16.34 6.52 -19.34
C MET A 17 15.05 6.52 -18.54
N SER A 18 14.39 5.35 -18.52
CA SER A 18 13.36 5.03 -17.54
C SER A 18 13.97 5.28 -16.17
N VAL A 19 13.65 6.42 -15.56
CA VAL A 19 13.90 6.65 -14.14
C VAL A 19 13.21 5.48 -13.45
N GLN A 20 13.99 4.58 -12.84
CA GLN A 20 13.44 3.56 -11.98
C GLN A 20 12.74 4.28 -10.84
N SER A 21 11.42 4.39 -10.99
CA SER A 21 10.53 5.10 -10.10
C SER A 21 10.50 4.37 -8.76
N LEU A 22 11.11 4.99 -7.75
CA LEU A 22 11.37 4.49 -6.38
C LEU A 22 10.11 4.12 -5.59
N ALA A 23 9.54 2.91 -5.70
CA ALA A 23 8.21 2.56 -5.13
C ALA A 23 8.20 1.94 -3.73
N SER A 24 7.09 2.10 -3.00
CA SER A 24 6.78 1.71 -1.60
C SER A 24 8.00 1.33 -0.80
N THR A 25 8.95 2.26 -0.68
CA THR A 25 10.36 1.87 -0.63
C THR A 25 10.76 1.14 0.64
N LYS A 26 11.90 0.46 0.56
CA LYS A 26 12.56 -0.09 1.74
C LYS A 26 12.68 0.94 2.86
N GLU A 27 12.92 2.21 2.55
CA GLU A 27 13.01 3.30 3.54
C GLU A 27 11.67 3.59 4.22
N LEU A 28 10.58 3.63 3.45
CA LEU A 28 9.24 3.84 3.99
C LEU A 28 8.78 2.64 4.82
N GLU A 29 8.99 1.43 4.32
CA GLU A 29 8.70 0.22 5.10
C GLU A 29 9.57 0.18 6.37
N SER A 30 10.86 0.49 6.25
CA SER A 30 11.78 0.61 7.41
C SER A 30 11.33 1.67 8.41
N ALA A 31 10.75 2.78 7.96
CA ALA A 31 10.23 3.81 8.85
C ALA A 31 9.06 3.26 9.68
N THR A 32 8.21 2.37 9.14
CA THR A 32 7.15 1.72 9.92
C THR A 32 7.71 0.85 11.04
N TYR A 33 8.74 0.03 10.80
CA TYR A 33 9.36 -0.81 11.84
C TYR A 33 10.13 -0.03 12.89
N LYS A 34 10.66 1.15 12.54
CA LYS A 34 11.36 1.99 13.51
C LYS A 34 10.42 2.58 14.57
N VAL A 35 9.13 2.71 14.27
CA VAL A 35 8.15 3.25 15.22
C VAL A 35 7.79 2.22 16.30
N ILE A 36 7.55 0.97 15.91
CA ILE A 36 7.26 -0.12 16.85
C ILE A 36 8.37 -1.17 16.75
N PRO A 37 9.39 -1.10 17.62
CA PRO A 37 10.52 -2.01 17.57
C PRO A 37 10.09 -3.47 17.80
N PHE A 38 10.81 -4.36 17.13
CA PHE A 38 10.71 -5.79 17.35
C PHE A 38 11.37 -6.15 18.69
N GLY A 39 10.61 -6.77 19.59
CA GLY A 39 11.00 -6.92 21.00
C GLY A 39 10.78 -5.63 21.82
N GLY A 40 10.57 -5.77 23.12
CA GLY A 40 10.26 -4.65 24.04
C GLY A 40 8.87 -4.76 24.66
N ASP A 41 8.42 -3.67 25.27
CA ASP A 41 7.13 -3.59 25.97
C ASP A 41 5.97 -4.03 25.06
N PRO A 42 5.07 -4.93 25.53
CA PRO A 42 3.85 -5.25 24.79
C PRO A 42 2.90 -4.06 24.65
N TYR A 43 2.98 -3.08 25.55
CA TYR A 43 2.18 -1.87 25.50
C TYR A 43 2.78 -0.81 24.55
N VAL A 44 1.93 -0.25 23.69
CA VAL A 44 2.26 0.82 22.75
C VAL A 44 1.45 2.05 23.13
N SER A 45 2.14 3.12 23.55
CA SER A 45 1.48 4.37 23.95
C SER A 45 0.74 5.05 22.81
N LEU A 46 -0.25 5.88 23.14
CA LEU A 46 -1.05 6.65 22.17
C LEU A 46 -0.18 7.41 21.16
N ASP A 47 0.88 8.08 21.61
CA ASP A 47 1.76 8.86 20.73
C ASP A 47 2.50 7.98 19.72
N VAL A 48 2.95 6.79 20.16
CA VAL A 48 3.58 5.81 19.26
C VAL A 48 2.56 5.24 18.27
N ARG A 49 1.33 4.94 18.71
CA ARG A 49 0.24 4.49 17.81
C ARG A 49 -0.09 5.54 16.75
N LYS A 50 -0.14 6.83 17.11
CA LYS A 50 -0.31 7.95 16.17
C LYS A 50 0.83 8.03 15.15
N ALA A 51 2.07 7.95 15.62
CA ALA A 51 3.25 7.95 14.75
C ALA A 51 3.21 6.76 13.77
N TYR A 52 2.76 5.59 14.25
CA TYR A 52 2.67 4.39 13.45
C TYR A 52 1.59 4.50 12.37
N ALA A 53 0.39 4.99 12.73
CA ALA A 53 -0.68 5.25 11.77
C ALA A 53 -0.24 6.19 10.64
N ASN A 54 0.50 7.26 10.97
CA ASN A 54 1.05 8.19 9.99
C ASN A 54 2.12 7.56 9.09
N ALA A 55 2.99 6.72 9.65
CA ALA A 55 4.00 6.00 8.85
C ALA A 55 3.34 5.02 7.87
N LEU A 56 2.33 4.26 8.31
CA LEU A 56 1.55 3.37 7.45
C LEU A 56 0.80 4.16 6.36
N LEU A 57 0.22 5.32 6.71
CA LEU A 57 -0.49 6.17 5.74
C LEU A 57 0.47 6.70 4.67
N ALA A 58 1.65 7.16 5.07
CA ALA A 58 2.67 7.62 4.12
C ALA A 58 3.09 6.50 3.16
N TYR A 59 3.28 5.28 3.67
CA TYR A 59 3.56 4.10 2.85
C TYR A 59 2.44 3.84 1.81
N TRP A 60 1.17 3.83 2.24
CA TRP A 60 0.06 3.53 1.32
C TRP A 60 -0.25 4.65 0.33
N ILE A 61 -0.10 5.92 0.70
CA ILE A 61 -0.21 7.05 -0.24
C ILE A 61 0.87 6.95 -1.32
N GLU A 62 2.07 6.59 -0.91
CA GLU A 62 3.17 6.44 -1.84
C GLU A 62 2.93 5.26 -2.79
N PHE A 63 2.51 4.11 -2.25
CA PHE A 63 2.09 2.94 -3.01
C PHE A 63 1.02 3.32 -4.05
N ASP A 64 -0.03 4.03 -3.60
CA ASP A 64 -1.15 4.46 -4.43
C ASP A 64 -0.73 5.32 -5.62
N SER A 65 0.23 6.24 -5.40
CA SER A 65 0.71 7.15 -6.43
C SER A 65 1.36 6.46 -7.64
N ARG A 66 1.63 5.16 -7.53
CA ARG A 66 2.36 4.35 -8.52
C ARG A 66 1.50 3.33 -9.23
N VAL A 67 0.30 3.08 -8.73
CA VAL A 67 -0.65 2.21 -9.40
C VAL A 67 -1.26 3.00 -10.56
N PRO A 68 -1.04 2.60 -11.84
CA PRO A 68 -1.66 3.27 -12.96
C PRO A 68 -3.19 3.22 -12.85
N ARG A 69 -3.85 4.35 -13.13
CA ARG A 69 -5.31 4.40 -13.14
C ARG A 69 -5.85 3.92 -14.48
N LEU A 70 -6.93 3.15 -14.42
CA LEU A 70 -7.71 2.79 -15.60
C LEU A 70 -8.28 4.04 -16.26
N SER A 71 -8.25 4.06 -17.59
CA SER A 71 -8.99 5.03 -18.38
C SER A 71 -10.51 4.91 -18.14
N PRO A 72 -11.31 5.92 -18.49
CA PRO A 72 -12.77 5.83 -18.37
C PRO A 72 -13.37 4.64 -19.13
N ALA A 73 -12.82 4.30 -20.30
CA ALA A 73 -13.30 3.19 -21.11
C ALA A 73 -12.99 1.82 -20.46
N GLU A 74 -11.78 1.64 -19.94
CA GLU A 74 -11.40 0.41 -19.23
C GLU A 74 -12.19 0.25 -17.92
N ASN A 75 -12.44 1.35 -17.21
CA ASN A 75 -13.28 1.36 -16.02
C ASN A 75 -14.73 0.92 -16.31
N GLU A 76 -15.29 1.41 -17.41
CA GLU A 76 -16.64 1.00 -17.80
C GLU A 76 -16.68 -0.46 -18.22
N TRP A 77 -15.71 -0.89 -19.03
CA TRP A 77 -15.57 -2.28 -19.43
C TRP A 77 -15.46 -3.22 -18.22
N ILE A 78 -14.55 -2.95 -17.27
CA ILE A 78 -14.35 -3.87 -16.14
C ILE A 78 -15.58 -3.95 -15.24
N ARG A 79 -16.33 -2.87 -15.06
CA ARG A 79 -17.59 -2.91 -14.29
C ARG A 79 -18.63 -3.83 -14.94
N GLN A 80 -18.72 -3.81 -16.27
CA GLN A 80 -19.62 -4.70 -17.00
C GLN A 80 -19.17 -6.17 -16.90
N GLU A 81 -17.86 -6.43 -16.99
CA GLU A 81 -17.32 -7.78 -16.86
C GLU A 81 -17.47 -8.34 -15.44
N MET A 82 -17.29 -7.52 -14.41
CA MET A 82 -17.48 -7.92 -13.02
C MET A 82 -18.94 -8.24 -12.67
N GLY A 83 -19.90 -7.74 -13.47
CA GLY A 83 -21.32 -8.12 -13.38
C GLY A 83 -21.70 -9.35 -14.21
N ALA A 84 -20.79 -9.87 -15.03
CA ALA A 84 -21.03 -11.05 -15.86
C ALA A 84 -20.88 -12.36 -15.08
N GLN A 85 -21.17 -13.49 -15.74
CA GLN A 85 -21.04 -14.83 -15.16
C GLN A 85 -20.30 -15.78 -16.12
N GLY A 86 -19.83 -16.91 -15.59
CA GLY A 86 -19.19 -17.98 -16.37
C GLY A 86 -17.85 -17.59 -16.97
N GLU A 87 -17.61 -18.00 -18.22
CA GLU A 87 -16.33 -17.77 -18.91
C GLU A 87 -15.99 -16.29 -19.07
N ARG A 88 -17.01 -15.44 -19.24
CA ARG A 88 -16.82 -14.01 -19.44
C ARG A 88 -16.14 -13.37 -18.23
N LEU A 89 -16.69 -13.62 -17.03
CA LEU A 89 -16.07 -13.20 -15.77
C LEU A 89 -14.68 -13.82 -15.61
N THR A 90 -14.54 -15.13 -15.87
CA THR A 90 -13.26 -15.83 -15.71
C THR A 90 -12.14 -15.23 -16.56
N ARG A 91 -12.43 -14.84 -17.81
CA ARG A 91 -11.47 -14.14 -18.68
C ARG A 91 -11.13 -12.75 -18.15
N ALA A 92 -12.12 -12.01 -17.66
CA ALA A 92 -11.88 -10.69 -17.09
C ALA A 92 -10.96 -10.75 -15.87
N LEU A 93 -11.14 -11.74 -14.99
CA LEU A 93 -10.29 -11.94 -13.80
C LEU A 93 -8.82 -12.19 -14.13
N SER A 94 -8.47 -12.58 -15.36
CA SER A 94 -7.08 -12.79 -15.78
C SER A 94 -6.43 -11.59 -16.48
N THR A 95 -7.16 -10.48 -16.67
CA THR A 95 -6.61 -9.34 -17.42
C THR A 95 -5.83 -8.35 -16.54
N ARG A 96 -5.03 -7.52 -17.20
CA ARG A 96 -4.31 -6.40 -16.60
C ARG A 96 -5.27 -5.38 -15.98
N GLU A 97 -6.39 -5.10 -16.64
CA GLU A 97 -7.34 -4.10 -16.19
C GLU A 97 -8.04 -4.55 -14.90
N TYR A 98 -8.38 -5.84 -14.77
CA TYR A 98 -8.88 -6.38 -13.51
C TYR A 98 -7.85 -6.26 -12.38
N ALA A 99 -6.58 -6.51 -12.67
CA ALA A 99 -5.52 -6.33 -11.68
C ALA A 99 -5.43 -4.88 -11.21
N LEU A 100 -5.37 -3.91 -12.13
CA LEU A 100 -5.34 -2.49 -11.79
C LEU A 100 -6.61 -2.05 -11.04
N PHE A 101 -7.78 -2.53 -11.44
CA PHE A 101 -9.05 -2.30 -10.73
C PHE A 101 -8.98 -2.80 -9.29
N SER A 102 -8.51 -4.03 -9.09
CA SER A 102 -8.39 -4.64 -7.76
C SER A 102 -7.37 -3.92 -6.89
N LEU A 103 -6.19 -3.60 -7.44
CA LEU A 103 -5.16 -2.82 -6.74
C LEU A 103 -5.68 -1.47 -6.30
N SER A 104 -6.33 -0.70 -7.20
CA SER A 104 -6.88 0.61 -6.86
C SER A 104 -7.88 0.50 -5.71
N ARG A 105 -8.83 -0.44 -5.80
CA ARG A 105 -9.85 -0.64 -4.76
C ARG A 105 -9.21 -0.97 -3.40
N ASP A 106 -8.25 -1.89 -3.40
CA ASP A 106 -7.65 -2.37 -2.16
C ASP A 106 -6.78 -1.27 -1.52
N VAL A 107 -6.02 -0.52 -2.32
CA VAL A 107 -5.21 0.62 -1.88
C VAL A 107 -6.09 1.77 -1.37
N ASP A 108 -7.16 2.12 -2.09
CA ASP A 108 -8.13 3.15 -1.67
C ASP A 108 -8.74 2.80 -0.30
N SER A 109 -9.07 1.51 -0.10
CA SER A 109 -9.56 1.01 1.18
C SER A 109 -8.52 1.16 2.30
N CYS A 110 -7.24 0.93 2.00
CA CYS A 110 -6.15 1.09 2.96
C CYS A 110 -5.91 2.53 3.36
N VAL A 111 -5.80 3.43 2.38
CA VAL A 111 -5.66 4.87 2.60
C VAL A 111 -6.86 5.41 3.38
N SER A 112 -8.09 5.02 3.01
CA SER A 112 -9.32 5.41 3.71
C SER A 112 -9.36 4.93 5.16
N SER A 113 -8.95 3.68 5.42
CA SER A 113 -8.90 3.12 6.78
C SER A 113 -7.92 3.86 7.68
N LEU A 114 -6.75 4.22 7.15
CA LEU A 114 -5.73 4.97 7.89
C LEU A 114 -6.11 6.44 8.09
N ASN A 115 -6.76 7.07 7.11
CA ASN A 115 -7.35 8.41 7.29
C ASN A 115 -8.44 8.42 8.36
N ARG A 116 -9.30 7.39 8.41
CA ARG A 116 -10.32 7.25 9.46
C ARG A 116 -9.68 7.14 10.85
N LEU A 117 -8.56 6.42 10.96
CA LEU A 117 -7.81 6.31 12.22
C LEU A 117 -7.24 7.66 12.66
N ASN A 118 -6.67 8.43 11.73
CA ASN A 118 -6.20 9.79 12.02
C ASN A 118 -7.34 10.74 12.42
N ALA A 119 -8.53 10.56 11.87
CA ALA A 119 -9.71 11.32 12.29
C ALA A 119 -10.12 10.99 13.73
N VAL A 120 -10.03 9.72 14.16
CA VAL A 120 -10.25 9.34 15.57
C VAL A 120 -9.25 10.03 16.49
N TYR A 121 -7.99 10.16 16.08
CA TYR A 121 -6.98 10.86 16.88
C TYR A 121 -7.16 12.37 16.98
N ALA A 122 -7.90 12.98 16.06
CA ALA A 122 -8.21 14.40 16.07
C ALA A 122 -9.43 14.74 16.96
N ASP A 123 -10.22 13.75 17.35
CA ASP A 123 -11.47 13.93 18.11
C ASP A 123 -11.49 13.03 19.36
N ALA A 124 -11.33 13.65 20.53
CA ALA A 124 -11.33 12.94 21.81
C ALA A 124 -12.65 12.20 22.09
N ALA A 125 -13.78 12.63 21.51
CA ALA A 125 -15.05 11.93 21.65
C ALA A 125 -15.05 10.55 20.98
N GLN A 126 -14.12 10.31 20.04
CA GLN A 126 -13.99 9.05 19.31
C GLN A 126 -12.88 8.14 19.86
N ALA A 127 -12.21 8.51 20.95
CA ALA A 127 -11.09 7.73 21.49
C ALA A 127 -11.45 6.24 21.75
N GLN A 128 -12.68 5.96 22.21
CA GLN A 128 -13.15 4.59 22.44
C GLN A 128 -13.34 3.77 21.16
N ALA A 129 -13.45 4.42 20.00
CA ALA A 129 -13.55 3.77 18.70
C ALA A 129 -12.19 3.33 18.15
N GLU A 130 -11.07 3.81 18.71
CA GLU A 130 -9.71 3.56 18.19
C GLU A 130 -9.45 2.07 17.96
N MET A 131 -9.75 1.23 18.96
CA MET A 131 -9.50 -0.22 18.87
C MET A 131 -10.22 -0.88 17.68
N PHE A 132 -11.41 -0.42 17.34
CA PHE A 132 -12.18 -0.95 16.21
C PHE A 132 -11.67 -0.41 14.87
N VAL A 133 -11.21 0.85 14.84
CA VAL A 133 -10.73 1.47 13.60
C VAL A 133 -9.39 0.87 13.16
N TRP A 134 -8.55 0.43 14.10
CA TRP A 134 -7.33 -0.33 13.79
C TRP A 134 -7.56 -1.65 13.04
N LEU A 135 -8.76 -2.22 13.07
CA LEU A 135 -9.10 -3.40 12.27
C LEU A 135 -9.17 -3.12 10.76
N GLY A 136 -9.32 -1.85 10.36
CA GLY A 136 -9.28 -1.45 8.96
C GLY A 136 -7.89 -1.70 8.34
N PRO A 137 -6.83 -1.08 8.87
CA PRO A 137 -5.46 -1.30 8.42
C PRO A 137 -4.98 -2.75 8.44
N VAL A 138 -5.52 -3.62 9.32
CA VAL A 138 -5.18 -5.06 9.34
C VAL A 138 -5.41 -5.70 7.96
N LYS A 139 -6.53 -5.38 7.30
CA LYS A 139 -6.86 -5.98 5.98
C LYS A 139 -5.85 -5.66 4.89
N CYS A 140 -5.12 -4.56 5.03
CA CYS A 140 -4.07 -4.15 4.10
C CYS A 140 -2.90 -5.13 4.05
N TYR A 141 -2.71 -5.89 5.13
CA TYR A 141 -1.56 -6.78 5.29
C TYR A 141 -1.95 -8.26 5.34
N THR A 142 -3.24 -8.62 5.42
CA THR A 142 -3.68 -10.02 5.49
C THR A 142 -3.63 -10.77 4.17
N ASN A 143 -3.60 -10.08 3.03
CA ASN A 143 -3.64 -10.72 1.71
C ASN A 143 -2.63 -10.10 0.73
N MET A 144 -1.40 -9.93 1.21
CA MET A 144 -0.32 -9.37 0.39
C MET A 144 0.02 -10.26 -0.80
N ASP A 145 -0.14 -11.59 -0.71
CA ASP A 145 0.08 -12.49 -1.84
C ASP A 145 -0.84 -12.18 -3.04
N ALA A 146 -2.12 -11.89 -2.78
CA ALA A 146 -3.05 -11.47 -3.83
C ALA A 146 -2.69 -10.09 -4.40
N MET A 147 -2.23 -9.17 -3.54
CA MET A 147 -1.71 -7.87 -3.97
C MET A 147 -0.52 -8.06 -4.92
N MET A 148 0.46 -8.89 -4.55
CA MET A 148 1.63 -9.20 -5.38
C MET A 148 1.26 -9.89 -6.69
N THR A 149 0.29 -10.81 -6.65
CA THR A 149 -0.26 -11.46 -7.85
C THR A 149 -0.86 -10.44 -8.82
N ASN A 150 -1.62 -9.46 -8.30
CA ASN A 150 -2.19 -8.40 -9.12
C ASN A 150 -1.12 -7.42 -9.61
N LEU A 151 -0.11 -7.08 -8.81
CA LEU A 151 1.03 -6.28 -9.26
C LEU A 151 1.77 -6.97 -10.41
N GLN A 152 2.01 -8.28 -10.31
CA GLN A 152 2.63 -9.06 -11.37
C GLN A 152 1.77 -9.11 -12.62
N ARG A 153 0.46 -9.37 -12.48
CA ARG A 153 -0.50 -9.37 -13.60
C ARG A 153 -0.63 -8.00 -14.27
N ALA A 154 -0.45 -6.92 -13.51
CA ALA A 154 -0.44 -5.56 -14.02
C ALA A 154 0.91 -5.16 -14.64
N GLU A 155 1.91 -6.06 -14.64
CA GLU A 155 3.28 -5.82 -15.11
C GLU A 155 3.99 -4.71 -14.32
N LEU A 156 3.65 -4.59 -13.04
CA LEU A 156 4.22 -3.61 -12.10
C LEU A 156 5.27 -4.20 -11.16
N SER A 157 5.31 -5.52 -11.05
CA SER A 157 6.26 -6.30 -10.25
C SER A 157 6.62 -7.58 -11.00
N ASP A 158 7.79 -8.13 -10.70
CA ASP A 158 8.19 -9.48 -11.10
C ASP A 158 7.62 -10.57 -10.18
N GLY A 159 6.84 -10.18 -9.16
CA GLY A 159 6.28 -11.04 -8.12
C GLY A 159 7.13 -11.05 -6.84
N SER A 160 8.27 -10.35 -6.80
CA SER A 160 9.11 -10.22 -5.62
C SER A 160 8.56 -9.18 -4.65
N PHE A 161 8.68 -9.47 -3.35
CA PHE A 161 8.30 -8.56 -2.26
C PHE A 161 9.34 -7.46 -2.00
N ASP A 162 10.53 -7.55 -2.58
CA ASP A 162 11.62 -6.59 -2.43
C ASP A 162 11.89 -5.77 -3.72
N GLY A 163 11.00 -5.90 -4.71
CA GLY A 163 11.08 -5.18 -5.98
C GLY A 163 10.57 -3.74 -5.90
N THR A 164 9.99 -3.27 -7.00
CA THR A 164 9.39 -1.93 -7.12
C THR A 164 8.45 -1.67 -5.95
N PHE A 165 7.53 -2.58 -5.66
CA PHE A 165 6.65 -2.48 -4.49
C PHE A 165 7.24 -3.30 -3.34
N TYR A 166 7.97 -2.63 -2.44
CA TYR A 166 8.61 -3.28 -1.30
C TYR A 166 7.61 -3.54 -0.17
N ALA A 167 7.43 -4.80 0.21
CA ALA A 167 6.48 -5.28 1.21
C ALA A 167 7.01 -6.48 2.03
N VAL A 168 8.33 -6.61 2.14
CA VAL A 168 9.04 -7.73 2.79
C VAL A 168 8.60 -7.94 4.23
N GLY A 169 8.36 -6.87 4.99
CA GLY A 169 7.99 -6.97 6.39
C GLY A 169 6.49 -6.83 6.64
N SER A 170 5.65 -6.97 5.61
CA SER A 170 4.19 -6.90 5.76
C SER A 170 3.63 -7.84 6.84
N THR A 171 4.18 -9.05 6.97
CA THR A 171 3.84 -9.98 8.07
C THR A 171 4.21 -9.40 9.44
N LEU A 172 5.35 -8.72 9.56
CA LEU A 172 5.74 -8.07 10.80
C LEU A 172 4.84 -6.89 11.14
N ILE A 173 4.42 -6.11 10.14
CA ILE A 173 3.42 -5.04 10.33
C ILE A 173 2.11 -5.64 10.87
N LEU A 174 1.65 -6.74 10.26
CA LEU A 174 0.44 -7.44 10.69
C LEU A 174 0.54 -7.94 12.14
N HIS A 175 1.65 -8.57 12.52
CA HIS A 175 1.87 -9.00 13.91
C HIS A 175 1.90 -7.81 14.87
N ASN A 176 2.59 -6.72 14.55
CA ASN A 176 2.59 -5.52 15.39
C ASN A 176 1.17 -4.94 15.57
N LEU A 177 0.34 -4.97 14.52
CA LEU A 177 -1.05 -4.53 14.62
C LEU A 177 -1.85 -5.40 15.58
N LEU A 178 -1.79 -6.73 15.41
CA LEU A 178 -2.61 -7.69 16.14
C LEU A 178 -2.14 -7.92 17.58
N ASP A 179 -0.83 -7.96 17.80
CA ASP A 179 -0.25 -8.38 19.09
C ASP A 179 0.07 -7.21 20.01
N LYS A 180 0.23 -5.99 19.46
CA LYS A 180 0.65 -4.82 20.24
C LYS A 180 -0.32 -3.65 20.12
N VAL A 181 -0.55 -3.15 18.91
CA VAL A 181 -1.28 -1.89 18.68
C VAL A 181 -2.75 -2.01 19.09
N ILE A 182 -3.47 -3.01 18.57
CA ILE A 182 -4.89 -3.22 18.89
C ILE A 182 -5.07 -3.54 20.38
N PRO A 183 -4.31 -4.46 20.99
CA PRO A 183 -4.38 -4.71 22.43
C PRO A 183 -4.12 -3.47 23.28
N SER A 184 -3.17 -2.61 22.90
CA SER A 184 -2.88 -1.37 23.63
C SER A 184 -4.02 -0.35 23.53
N ALA A 185 -4.59 -0.16 22.34
CA ALA A 185 -5.78 0.70 22.16
C ALA A 185 -6.99 0.16 22.96
N MET A 186 -7.16 -1.15 23.02
CA MET A 186 -8.19 -1.81 23.81
C MET A 186 -7.95 -1.65 25.31
N ALA A 187 -6.71 -1.81 25.78
CA ALA A 187 -6.34 -1.61 27.17
C ALA A 187 -6.65 -0.18 27.63
N ASP A 188 -6.28 0.83 26.83
CA ASP A 188 -6.59 2.23 27.11
C ASP A 188 -8.10 2.48 27.16
N THR A 189 -8.86 1.89 26.23
CA THR A 189 -10.33 2.03 26.16
C THR A 189 -11.03 1.39 27.35
N MET A 190 -10.52 0.25 27.82
CA MET A 190 -11.14 -0.56 28.87
C MET A 190 -10.59 -0.27 30.28
N GLY A 191 -9.54 0.55 30.39
CA GLY A 191 -8.83 0.82 31.64
C GLY A 191 -8.05 -0.41 32.16
N TRP A 192 -7.55 -1.25 31.26
CA TRP A 192 -6.79 -2.46 31.62
C TRP A 192 -5.28 -2.21 31.62
N SER A 193 -4.55 -3.06 32.33
CA SER A 193 -3.10 -3.17 32.21
C SER A 193 -2.71 -4.37 31.35
N ILE A 194 -1.64 -4.22 30.56
CA ILE A 194 -1.04 -5.33 29.81
C ILE A 194 0.14 -5.86 30.63
N SER A 195 0.12 -7.15 30.96
CA SER A 195 1.26 -7.79 31.63
C SER A 195 2.34 -8.14 30.61
N PRO A 196 3.63 -7.87 30.89
CA PRO A 196 4.71 -8.52 30.17
C PRO A 196 4.65 -10.03 30.49
N ASN A 197 4.70 -10.86 29.44
CA ASN A 197 4.89 -12.30 29.56
C ASN A 197 6.38 -12.64 29.74
#